data_AF-A0A938YWN9-F1
#
_entry.id   AF-A0A938YWN9-F1
#
_cell.length_a   1.000
_cell.length_b   1.000
_cell.length_c   1.000
_cell.angle_alpha   90.00
_cell.angle_beta   90.00
_cell.angle_gamma   90.00
#
_symmetry.space_group_name_H-M   'P 1'
#
loop_
_entity.id
_entity.type
_entity.pdbx_description
1 polymer ?
#
loop_
_entity_poly.entity_id
_entity_poly.type
_entity_poly.pdbx_seq_one_letter_code
_entity_poly.pdbx_strand_id
1 'polypeptide(L)' 'MVEITSQVRRWGRSVGVVIPKEAAEKAHIKTGDKVRLLIMGKNPLHETFGILKLKRPTEEILKEVDREGWDE' A
#
# COMPACT_ATOMS: atom_id res chain seq x y z
N MET A 1 -1.52 10.53 -14.71
CA MET A 1 -1.94 10.28 -13.30
C MET A 1 -0.86 10.88 -12.43
N VAL A 2 -1.20 11.75 -11.47
CA VAL A 2 -0.22 12.35 -10.54
C VAL A 2 -0.35 11.64 -9.21
N GLU A 3 0.64 10.84 -8.84
CA GLU A 3 0.71 10.14 -7.56
C GLU A 3 1.50 11.00 -6.57
N ILE A 4 0.94 11.21 -5.37
CA ILE A 4 1.51 12.08 -4.35
C ILE A 4 1.53 11.31 -3.03
N THR A 5 2.73 11.07 -2.50
CA THR A 5 2.91 10.58 -1.13
C THR A 5 2.81 11.76 -0.19
N SER A 6 1.86 11.73 0.74
CA SER A 6 1.71 12.82 1.70
C SER A 6 1.21 12.35 3.06
N GLN A 7 1.32 13.25 4.02
CA GLN A 7 0.90 13.05 5.40
C GLN A 7 -0.58 13.40 5.56
N VAL A 8 -1.30 12.48 6.19
CA VAL A 8 -2.65 12.73 6.70
C VAL A 8 -2.59 13.55 7.98
N ARG A 9 -3.50 14.51 8.13
CA ARG A 9 -3.61 15.38 9.30
C ARG A 9 -5.05 15.43 9.80
N ARG A 10 -5.24 15.66 11.09
CA ARG A 10 -6.56 15.91 11.67
C ARG A 10 -7.01 17.33 11.35
N TRP A 11 -8.23 17.48 10.88
CA TRP A 11 -8.87 18.77 10.67
C TRP A 11 -10.24 18.77 11.34
N GLY A 12 -10.29 19.23 12.60
CA GLY A 12 -11.49 19.17 13.42
C GLY A 12 -11.98 17.72 13.58
N ARG A 13 -13.19 17.44 13.10
CA ARG A 13 -13.81 16.10 13.09
C ARG A 13 -13.49 15.29 11.81
N SER A 14 -12.65 15.81 10.93
CA SER A 14 -12.29 15.20 9.64
C SER A 14 -10.79 14.85 9.58
N VAL A 15 -10.42 14.04 8.59
CA VAL A 15 -9.03 13.80 8.19
C VAL A 15 -8.78 14.51 6.86
N GLY A 16 -7.71 15.28 6.80
CA GLY A 16 -7.24 15.94 5.59
C GLY A 16 -5.95 15.30 5.07
N VAL A 17 -5.72 15.40 3.77
CA VAL A 17 -4.45 15.08 3.11
C VAL A 17 -3.79 16.40 2.74
N VAL A 18 -2.53 16.61 3.11
CA VAL A 18 -1.79 17.81 2.70
C VAL A 18 -1.31 17.60 1.26
N ILE A 19 -1.48 18.56 0.37
CA ILE A 19 -0.86 18.50 -0.97
C ILE A 19 0.35 19.42 -0.96
N PRO A 20 1.58 18.92 -1.22
CA PRO A 20 2.76 19.76 -1.32
C PRO A 20 2.55 20.89 -2.33
N LYS A 21 3.07 22.08 -2.04
CA LYS A 21 2.83 23.28 -2.85
C LYS A 21 3.21 23.07 -4.31
N GLU A 22 4.35 22.42 -4.55
CA GLU A 22 4.90 22.16 -5.88
C GLU A 22 3.98 21.23 -6.69
N ALA A 23 3.35 20.26 -6.03
CA ALA A 23 2.40 19.36 -6.65
C ALA A 23 1.06 20.04 -6.93
N ALA A 24 0.60 20.91 -6.02
CA ALA A 24 -0.61 21.70 -6.21
C ALA A 24 -0.48 22.68 -7.38
N GLU A 25 0.67 23.36 -7.51
CA GLU A 25 0.96 24.27 -8.62
C GLU A 25 1.01 23.53 -9.96
N LYS A 26 1.72 22.40 -10.05
CA LYS A 26 1.79 21.56 -11.26
C LYS A 26 0.42 21.03 -11.70
N ALA A 27 -0.45 20.74 -10.73
CA ALA A 27 -1.80 20.26 -10.98
C ALA A 27 -2.84 21.40 -11.09
N HIS A 28 -2.41 22.66 -11.01
CA HIS A 28 -3.24 23.86 -11.02
C HIS A 28 -4.39 23.85 -9.99
N ILE A 29 -4.16 23.24 -8.82
CA ILE A 29 -5.13 23.14 -7.73
C ILE A 29 -5.05 24.40 -6.86
N LYS A 30 -6.20 25.00 -6.57
CA LYS A 30 -6.33 26.20 -5.72
C LYS A 30 -7.15 25.90 -4.48
N THR A 31 -6.99 26.74 -3.46
CA THR A 31 -7.83 26.68 -2.25
C THR A 31 -9.30 26.85 -2.62
N GLY A 32 -10.14 25.92 -2.18
CA GLY A 32 -11.58 25.91 -2.47
C GLY A 32 -11.98 24.98 -3.62
N ASP A 33 -11.03 24.48 -4.42
CA ASP A 33 -11.32 23.53 -5.48
C ASP A 33 -11.80 22.19 -4.91
N LYS A 34 -12.79 21.59 -5.58
CA LYS A 34 -13.21 20.21 -5.30
C LYS A 34 -12.31 19.26 -6.04
N VAL A 35 -11.60 18.41 -5.30
CA VAL A 35 -10.72 17.37 -5.85
C VAL A 35 -11.29 15.99 -5.57
N ARG A 36 -11.15 15.06 -6.53
CA ARG A 36 -11.45 13.64 -6.31
C ARG A 36 -10.15 12.92 -5.95
N LEU A 37 -10.17 12.17 -4.85
CA LEU A 37 -9.04 11.40 -4.37
C LEU A 37 -9.32 9.92 -4.56
N LEU A 38 -8.37 9.19 -5.15
CA LEU A 38 -8.37 7.73 -5.13
C LEU A 38 -7.51 7.28 -3.96
N ILE A 39 -8.11 6.61 -2.98
CA ILE A 39 -7.41 6.11 -1.80
C ILE A 39 -7.27 4.60 -1.95
N MET A 40 -6.04 4.12 -2.03
CA MET A 40 -5.73 2.70 -1.98
C MET A 40 -5.33 2.33 -0.56
N GLY A 41 -6.12 1.49 0.10
CA GLY A 41 -5.73 0.91 1.38
C GLY A 41 -4.52 -0.01 1.20
N LYS A 42 -3.66 -0.11 2.23
CA LYS A 42 -2.68 -1.20 2.26
C LYS A 42 -3.45 -2.52 2.25
N ASN A 43 -3.21 -3.37 1.25
CA ASN A 43 -3.65 -4.76 1.32
C ASN A 43 -2.95 -5.43 2.53
N PRO A 44 -3.68 -6.07 3.45
CA PRO A 44 -3.08 -6.73 4.61
C PRO A 44 -2.14 -7.89 4.23
N LEU A 45 -2.21 -8.37 2.98
CA LEU A 45 -1.39 -9.47 2.46
C LEU A 45 0.12 -9.17 2.51
N HIS A 46 0.54 -7.91 2.41
CA HIS A 46 1.97 -7.57 2.44
C HIS A 46 2.56 -7.57 3.87
N GLU A 47 1.72 -7.52 4.91
CA GLU A 47 2.13 -7.63 6.31
C GLU A 47 2.18 -9.09 6.78
N THR A 48 1.36 -9.98 6.20
CA THR A 48 1.36 -11.42 6.51
C THR A 48 2.64 -12.16 6.05
N PHE A 49 3.35 -11.68 5.03
CA PHE A 49 4.63 -12.26 4.61
C PHE A 49 5.78 -12.10 5.63
N GLY A 50 5.64 -11.20 6.61
CA GLY A 50 6.60 -11.02 7.69
C GLY A 50 6.31 -11.87 8.93
N ILE A 51 5.07 -12.31 9.12
CA ILE A 51 4.60 -13.05 10.31
C ILE A 51 4.69 -14.57 10.07
N LEU A 52 4.66 -15.02 8.82
CA LEU A 52 4.79 -16.44 8.46
C LEU A 52 6.23 -16.97 8.48
N LYS A 53 7.20 -16.21 8.98
CA LYS A 53 8.52 -16.75 9.33
C LYS A 53 8.47 -17.30 10.74
N LEU A 54 8.17 -18.60 10.89
CA LEU A 54 8.69 -19.53 11.92
C LEU A 54 7.68 -20.64 12.25
N LYS A 55 7.41 -21.56 11.32
CA LYS A 55 7.11 -22.95 11.73
C LYS A 55 7.76 -24.04 10.87
N ARG A 56 8.24 -23.75 9.66
CA ARG A 56 9.02 -24.71 8.86
C ARG A 56 10.15 -24.02 8.08
N PRO A 57 11.35 -24.63 7.98
CA PRO A 57 12.42 -24.16 7.09
C PRO A 57 11.93 -24.16 5.64
N THR A 58 12.31 -23.16 4.84
CA THR A 58 11.98 -23.07 3.42
C THR A 58 12.39 -24.33 2.63
N GLU A 59 13.45 -25.01 3.07
CA GLU A 59 13.92 -26.27 2.48
C GLU A 59 12.98 -27.46 2.69
N GLU A 60 12.12 -27.46 3.72
CA GLU A 60 11.10 -28.51 3.88
C GLU A 60 9.96 -28.32 2.88
N ILE A 61 9.55 -27.06 2.66
CA ILE A 61 8.47 -26.72 1.72
C ILE A 61 8.89 -27.05 0.28
N LEU A 62 10.13 -26.72 -0.09
CA LEU A 62 10.66 -27.05 -1.42
C LEU A 62 10.73 -28.56 -1.67
N LYS A 63 11.08 -29.35 -0.65
CA LYS A 63 11.09 -30.83 -0.73
C LYS A 63 9.71 -31.47 -0.78
N GLU A 64 8.68 -30.83 -0.25
CA GLU A 64 7.27 -31.27 -0.38
C GLU A 64 6.77 -31.02 -1.81
N VAL A 65 7.03 -29.83 -2.36
CA VAL A 65 6.63 -29.45 -3.73
C VAL A 65 7.32 -30.29 -4.80
N ASP A 66 8.62 -30.57 -4.64
CA ASP A 66 9.35 -31.45 -5.58
C ASP A 66 8.86 -32.90 -5.53
N ARG A 67 8.31 -33.35 -4.40
CA ARG A 67 7.74 -34.71 -4.26
C ARG A 67 6.35 -34.83 -4.87
N GLU A 68 5.53 -33.79 -4.75
CA GLU A 68 4.18 -33.75 -5.35
C GLU A 68 4.20 -33.53 -6.87
N GLY A 69 5.28 -32.95 -7.41
CA GLY A 69 5.45 -32.72 -8.86
C GLY A 69 5.94 -33.91 -9.69
N TRP A 70 6.15 -35.09 -9.08
CA TRP A 70 6.65 -36.30 -9.76
C TRP A 70 5.64 -37.45 -9.87
N ASP A 71 4.38 -37.24 -9.45
CA ASP A 71 3.27 -38.21 -9.62
C ASP A 71 2.30 -37.81 -10.76
N GLU A 72 2.85 -37.43 -11.92
CA GLU A 72 2.12 -37.46 -13.21
C GLU A 72 2.95 -38.18 -14.29
#